data_AF-A0A4P7CT24-F1
#
_entry.id   AF-A0A4P7CT24-F1
#
_cell.length_a   1.000
_cell.length_b   1.000
_cell.length_c   1.000
_cell.angle_alpha   90.00
_cell.angle_beta   90.00
_cell.angle_gamma   90.00
#
_symmetry.space_group_name_H-M   'P 1'
#
loop_
_entity.id
_entity.type
_entity.pdbx_description
1 polymer ?
#
loop_
_entity_poly.entity_id
_entity_poly.type
_entity_poly.pdbx_seq_one_letter_code
_entity_poly.pdbx_strand_id
1 'polypeptide(L)'
;MRDLPTPSLPFASSLFESNRHLPRAEETVTAQHRLQVAWARSDEELREAQRLRYRVFAEEMGARLSGPAGLDVDAFDTWCDHLLVRDLDTLKVVGTYRVLPPHQAARIGRLYAESEFDVSRLAHLRPKMVEVGRSCVHPDYRSGAVIMCLWGGLGAYMTHNGYETMLGCASVAMVDGGHYAANLYASLGANALTAPEYRAFPHTPLPVEELRTGASAVPPPLIKGYLRLGAKICGAPAWDPDFNCADFLTLFRLSDINERYARHFLGETAAR
;
A
#
# COMPACT_ATOMS: atom_id res chain seq x y z
N MET A 1 -53.27 -19.46 -9.45
CA MET A 1 -52.35 -18.61 -8.68
C MET A 1 -51.19 -19.52 -8.29
N ARG A 2 -50.09 -19.47 -9.04
CA ARG A 2 -48.92 -20.34 -8.84
C ARG A 2 -47.91 -19.57 -8.01
N ASP A 3 -47.57 -20.09 -6.85
CA ASP A 3 -46.52 -19.56 -5.99
C ASP A 3 -45.17 -19.62 -6.72
N LEU A 4 -44.52 -18.47 -6.82
CA LEU A 4 -43.15 -18.36 -7.33
C LEU A 4 -42.19 -18.63 -6.16
N PRO A 5 -41.17 -19.48 -6.34
CA PRO A 5 -40.18 -19.72 -5.30
C PRO A 5 -39.31 -18.47 -5.11
N THR A 6 -39.13 -18.07 -3.85
CA THR A 6 -38.20 -17.03 -3.44
C THR A 6 -36.78 -17.43 -3.85
N PRO A 7 -35.99 -16.57 -4.51
CA PRO A 7 -34.60 -16.90 -4.81
C PRO A 7 -33.82 -16.93 -3.49
N SER A 8 -33.42 -18.13 -3.08
CA SER A 8 -32.44 -18.35 -2.04
C SER A 8 -31.12 -17.71 -2.46
N LEU A 9 -30.69 -16.67 -1.75
CA LEU A 9 -29.34 -16.13 -1.85
C LEU A 9 -28.34 -17.29 -1.66
N PRO A 10 -27.34 -17.46 -2.54
CA PRO A 10 -26.33 -18.48 -2.31
C PRO A 10 -25.58 -18.14 -1.03
N PHE A 11 -25.39 -19.17 -0.21
CA PHE A 11 -24.52 -19.18 0.96
C PHE A 11 -23.23 -18.40 0.69
N ALA A 12 -22.88 -17.49 1.60
CA ALA A 12 -21.60 -16.81 1.62
C ALA A 12 -20.46 -17.84 1.51
N SER A 13 -19.93 -18.00 0.30
CA SER A 13 -18.72 -18.75 0.06
C SER A 13 -17.59 -18.01 0.78
N SER A 14 -16.88 -18.72 1.66
CA SER A 14 -15.62 -18.31 2.28
C SER A 14 -14.84 -17.32 1.39
N LEU A 15 -14.68 -16.07 1.84
CA LEU A 15 -13.89 -15.03 1.15
C LEU A 15 -12.40 -15.43 0.98
N PHE A 16 -12.00 -16.51 1.64
CA PHE A 16 -10.73 -17.19 1.46
C PHE A 16 -10.94 -18.40 0.56
N GLU A 17 -10.87 -18.18 -0.76
CA GLU A 17 -10.58 -19.27 -1.70
C GLU A 17 -9.25 -19.92 -1.28
N SER A 18 -9.24 -21.25 -1.18
CA SER A 18 -8.13 -22.07 -0.68
C SER A 18 -6.84 -22.06 -1.53
N ASN A 19 -6.72 -21.16 -2.52
CA ASN A 19 -5.64 -21.13 -3.50
C ASN A 19 -4.63 -19.98 -3.32
N ARG A 20 -4.77 -19.15 -2.28
CA ARG A 20 -3.82 -18.06 -2.00
C ARG A 20 -2.46 -18.66 -1.57
N HIS A 21 -1.42 -18.46 -2.38
CA HIS A 21 -0.04 -18.85 -2.07
C HIS A 21 0.61 -17.82 -1.14
N LEU A 22 0.19 -17.83 0.12
CA LEU A 22 0.64 -16.89 1.14
C LEU A 22 1.84 -17.45 1.91
N PRO A 23 2.89 -16.64 2.15
CA PRO A 23 3.96 -16.98 3.07
C PRO A 23 3.45 -17.40 4.46
N ARG A 24 4.27 -18.16 5.17
CA ARG A 24 4.03 -18.50 6.58
C ARG A 24 4.19 -17.27 7.46
N ALA A 25 3.57 -17.30 8.63
CA ALA A 25 3.78 -16.27 9.63
C ALA A 25 5.21 -16.31 10.16
N GLU A 26 5.77 -15.14 10.43
CA GLU A 26 7.12 -14.96 10.99
C GLU A 26 7.06 -14.07 12.23
N GLU A 27 7.88 -14.38 13.23
CA GLU A 27 7.95 -13.61 14.47
C GLU A 27 9.24 -12.80 14.53
N THR A 28 9.14 -11.58 15.06
CA THR A 28 10.26 -10.66 15.29
C THR A 28 10.16 -10.12 16.71
N VAL A 29 11.19 -10.35 17.51
CA VAL A 29 11.28 -9.80 18.86
C VAL A 29 12.16 -8.55 18.82
N THR A 30 11.61 -7.44 19.30
CA THR A 30 12.33 -6.18 19.48
C THR A 30 12.56 -5.93 20.97
N ALA A 31 13.34 -4.90 21.31
CA ALA A 31 13.54 -4.50 22.71
C ALA A 31 12.24 -4.08 23.42
N GLN A 32 11.20 -3.70 22.65
CA GLN A 32 9.96 -3.13 23.18
C GLN A 32 8.73 -4.02 22.96
N HIS A 33 8.70 -4.79 21.87
CA HIS A 33 7.53 -5.55 21.44
C HIS A 33 7.89 -6.90 20.84
N ARG A 34 7.00 -7.88 21.02
CA ARG A 34 7.01 -9.16 20.29
C ARG A 34 6.03 -9.06 19.13
N LEU A 35 6.56 -8.86 17.92
CA LEU A 35 5.76 -8.66 16.72
C LEU A 35 5.64 -9.95 15.92
N GLN A 36 4.47 -10.20 15.34
CA GLN A 36 4.24 -11.28 14.38
C GLN A 36 3.74 -10.71 13.06
N VAL A 37 4.38 -11.11 11.97
CA VAL A 37 3.98 -10.84 10.60
C VAL A 37 3.14 -12.01 10.12
N ALA A 38 1.92 -11.75 9.65
CA ALA A 38 1.02 -12.78 9.14
C ALA A 38 0.13 -12.22 8.02
N TRP A 39 -0.45 -13.12 7.23
CA TRP A 39 -1.46 -12.78 6.23
C TRP A 39 -2.83 -13.15 6.77
N ALA A 40 -3.82 -12.28 6.59
CA ALA A 40 -5.20 -12.58 6.97
C ALA A 40 -5.68 -13.84 6.25
N ARG A 41 -6.31 -14.75 7.00
CA ARG A 41 -6.88 -16.03 6.52
C ARG A 41 -8.35 -16.18 6.89
N SER A 42 -8.91 -15.19 7.58
CA SER A 42 -10.30 -15.15 8.02
C SER A 42 -10.90 -13.75 7.90
N ASP A 43 -12.22 -13.68 7.82
CA ASP A 43 -12.93 -12.39 7.73
C ASP A 43 -12.71 -11.54 8.97
N GLU A 44 -12.47 -12.18 10.13
CA GLU A 44 -12.20 -11.44 11.36
C GLU A 44 -10.83 -10.76 11.32
N GLU A 45 -9.80 -11.44 10.80
CA GLU A 45 -8.47 -10.83 10.61
C GLU A 45 -8.50 -9.67 9.61
N LEU A 46 -9.32 -9.80 8.54
CA LEU A 46 -9.58 -8.68 7.63
C LEU A 46 -10.26 -7.52 8.36
N ARG A 47 -11.29 -7.79 9.18
CA ARG A 47 -11.96 -6.76 9.98
C ARG A 47 -11.00 -6.07 10.95
N GLU A 48 -10.04 -6.78 11.53
CA GLU A 48 -9.00 -6.15 12.37
C GLU A 48 -8.15 -5.14 11.58
N ALA A 49 -7.75 -5.49 10.36
CA ALA A 49 -7.06 -4.55 9.47
C ALA A 49 -7.95 -3.34 9.13
N GLN A 50 -9.22 -3.56 8.77
CA GLN A 50 -10.19 -2.51 8.46
C GLN A 50 -10.41 -1.55 9.64
N ARG A 51 -10.48 -2.06 10.87
CA ARG A 51 -10.57 -1.23 12.09
C ARG A 51 -9.29 -0.43 12.33
N LEU A 52 -8.11 -1.00 12.08
CA LEU A 52 -6.86 -0.24 12.18
C LEU A 52 -6.81 0.88 11.13
N ARG A 53 -7.13 0.56 9.88
CA ARG A 53 -7.19 1.51 8.78
C ARG A 53 -8.17 2.65 9.06
N TYR A 54 -9.37 2.34 9.57
CA TYR A 54 -10.35 3.37 9.96
C TYR A 54 -9.79 4.35 11.00
N ARG A 55 -9.19 3.83 12.08
CA ARG A 55 -8.60 4.67 13.13
C ARG A 55 -7.50 5.59 12.60
N VAL A 56 -6.63 5.08 11.72
CA VAL A 56 -5.54 5.89 11.16
C VAL A 56 -6.06 6.87 10.10
N PHE A 57 -6.85 6.41 9.14
CA PHE A 57 -7.26 7.24 8.01
C PHE A 57 -8.40 8.18 8.35
N ALA A 58 -9.48 7.71 8.98
CA ALA A 58 -10.62 8.56 9.29
C ALA A 58 -10.43 9.36 10.58
N GLU A 59 -10.08 8.71 11.70
CA GLU A 59 -10.06 9.39 13.00
C GLU A 59 -8.82 10.28 13.19
N GLU A 60 -7.65 9.81 12.77
CA GLU A 60 -6.40 10.57 12.90
C GLU A 60 -6.15 11.51 11.71
N MET A 61 -6.29 11.03 10.47
CA MET A 61 -5.96 11.81 9.27
C MET A 61 -7.15 12.59 8.70
N GLY A 62 -8.39 12.33 9.15
CA GLY A 62 -9.58 13.05 8.71
C GLY A 62 -10.11 12.64 7.33
N ALA A 63 -9.71 11.47 6.82
CA ALA A 63 -10.20 10.95 5.55
C ALA A 63 -11.71 10.65 5.60
N ARG A 64 -12.38 10.87 4.46
CA ARG A 64 -13.80 10.60 4.29
C ARG A 64 -13.99 9.21 3.70
N LEU A 65 -14.36 8.26 4.54
CA LEU A 65 -14.58 6.87 4.14
C LEU A 65 -16.07 6.60 3.89
N SER A 66 -16.37 5.83 2.83
CA SER A 66 -17.74 5.51 2.40
C SER A 66 -18.29 4.19 2.98
N GLY A 67 -17.46 3.45 3.72
CA GLY A 67 -17.80 2.16 4.32
C GLY A 67 -18.62 2.25 5.62
N PRO A 68 -18.92 1.10 6.26
CA PRO A 68 -19.57 1.05 7.56
C PRO A 68 -18.80 1.84 8.62
N ALA A 69 -19.53 2.42 9.58
CA ALA A 69 -18.90 3.13 10.69
C ALA A 69 -17.88 2.24 11.42
N GLY A 70 -16.68 2.78 11.65
CA GLY A 70 -15.59 2.06 12.32
C GLY A 70 -14.75 1.14 11.42
N LEU A 71 -15.04 1.05 10.12
CA LEU A 71 -14.32 0.18 9.17
C LEU A 71 -13.95 0.93 7.88
N ASP A 72 -12.68 0.84 7.48
CA ASP A 72 -12.23 1.22 6.13
C ASP A 72 -12.43 0.03 5.18
N VAL A 73 -13.51 0.04 4.38
CA VAL A 73 -13.87 -1.04 3.46
C VAL A 73 -14.08 -0.47 2.07
N ASP A 74 -13.51 -1.12 1.06
CA ASP A 74 -13.82 -0.82 -0.34
C ASP A 74 -13.90 -2.09 -1.21
N ALA A 75 -14.23 -1.90 -2.49
CA ALA A 75 -14.45 -2.98 -3.44
C ALA A 75 -13.20 -3.84 -3.74
N PHE A 76 -12.00 -3.36 -3.43
CA PHE A 76 -10.75 -4.10 -3.65
C PHE A 76 -10.46 -5.11 -2.53
N ASP A 77 -11.02 -4.94 -1.34
CA ASP A 77 -10.67 -5.77 -0.17
C ASP A 77 -10.85 -7.28 -0.42
N THR A 78 -11.85 -7.68 -1.21
CA THR A 78 -12.09 -9.10 -1.53
C THR A 78 -11.08 -9.69 -2.51
N TRP A 79 -10.43 -8.85 -3.31
CA TRP A 79 -9.45 -9.24 -4.33
C TRP A 79 -8.03 -9.23 -3.79
N CYS A 80 -7.82 -8.52 -2.69
CA CYS A 80 -6.52 -8.34 -2.09
C CYS A 80 -6.20 -9.40 -1.04
N ASP A 81 -4.91 -9.66 -0.90
CA ASP A 81 -4.32 -10.23 0.29
C ASP A 81 -4.05 -9.11 1.30
N HIS A 82 -4.11 -9.43 2.59
CA HIS A 82 -3.96 -8.44 3.66
C HIS A 82 -2.82 -8.87 4.58
N LEU A 83 -1.72 -8.13 4.53
CA LEU A 83 -0.57 -8.33 5.40
C LEU A 83 -0.83 -7.62 6.73
N LEU A 84 -0.55 -8.30 7.83
CA LEU A 84 -0.79 -7.86 9.18
C LEU A 84 0.51 -7.92 9.98
N VAL A 85 0.73 -6.93 10.84
CA VAL A 85 1.65 -7.02 11.96
C VAL A 85 0.84 -6.98 13.24
N ARG A 86 0.98 -8.01 14.06
CA ARG A 86 0.33 -8.15 15.36
C ARG A 86 1.37 -7.99 16.47
N ASP A 87 1.02 -7.24 17.50
CA ASP A 87 1.74 -7.30 18.76
C ASP A 87 1.24 -8.51 19.56
N LEU A 88 2.11 -9.46 19.87
CA LEU A 88 1.80 -10.69 20.58
C LEU A 88 1.54 -10.49 22.08
N ASP A 89 1.97 -9.36 22.64
CA ASP A 89 1.73 -9.05 24.05
C ASP A 89 0.32 -8.47 24.25
N THR A 90 -0.17 -7.68 23.29
CA THR A 90 -1.54 -7.10 23.32
C THR A 90 -2.55 -7.84 22.46
N LEU A 91 -2.08 -8.75 21.61
CA LEU A 91 -2.85 -9.44 20.57
C LEU A 91 -3.53 -8.51 19.56
N LYS A 92 -3.12 -7.25 19.43
CA LYS A 92 -3.74 -6.29 18.50
C LYS A 92 -2.98 -6.23 17.17
N VAL A 93 -3.71 -6.07 16.07
CA VAL A 93 -3.11 -5.66 14.79
C VAL A 93 -2.66 -4.21 14.90
N VAL A 94 -1.37 -3.98 14.67
CA VAL A 94 -0.67 -2.69 14.86
C VAL A 94 -0.08 -2.14 13.56
N GLY A 95 -0.05 -2.94 12.49
CA GLY A 95 0.32 -2.49 11.15
C GLY A 95 -0.34 -3.33 10.08
N THR A 96 -0.56 -2.76 8.89
CA THR A 96 -1.12 -3.51 7.77
C THR A 96 -0.70 -2.95 6.41
N TYR A 97 -0.70 -3.82 5.39
CA TYR A 97 -0.75 -3.48 3.96
C TYR A 97 -1.88 -4.26 3.29
N ARG A 98 -2.56 -3.61 2.34
CA ARG A 98 -3.38 -4.29 1.34
C ARG A 98 -2.54 -4.56 0.10
N VAL A 99 -2.67 -5.77 -0.45
CA VAL A 99 -1.81 -6.27 -1.53
C VAL A 99 -2.68 -6.90 -2.62
N LEU A 100 -2.72 -6.30 -3.80
CA LEU A 100 -3.45 -6.80 -4.97
C LEU A 100 -2.47 -7.53 -5.90
N PRO A 101 -2.50 -8.88 -5.94
CA PRO A 101 -1.64 -9.63 -6.85
C PRO A 101 -2.11 -9.54 -8.31
N PRO A 102 -1.21 -9.78 -9.28
CA PRO A 102 -1.47 -9.56 -10.70
C PRO A 102 -2.63 -10.41 -11.25
N HIS A 103 -2.80 -11.64 -10.77
CA HIS A 103 -3.90 -12.51 -11.19
C HIS A 103 -5.26 -12.03 -10.67
N GLN A 104 -5.31 -11.41 -9.49
CA GLN A 104 -6.53 -10.79 -8.95
C GLN A 104 -6.80 -9.44 -9.62
N ALA A 105 -5.76 -8.64 -9.90
CA ALA A 105 -5.86 -7.43 -10.70
C ALA A 105 -6.45 -7.73 -12.10
N ALA A 106 -6.06 -8.84 -12.72
CA ALA A 106 -6.65 -9.30 -13.97
C ALA A 106 -8.13 -9.72 -13.84
N ARG A 107 -8.52 -10.33 -12.72
CA ARG A 107 -9.92 -10.74 -12.45
C ARG A 107 -10.84 -9.56 -12.17
N ILE A 108 -10.40 -8.58 -11.36
CA ILE A 108 -11.16 -7.34 -11.13
C ILE A 108 -11.08 -6.40 -12.35
N GLY A 109 -10.08 -6.60 -13.22
CA GLY A 109 -9.92 -5.89 -14.49
C GLY A 109 -9.28 -4.50 -14.37
N ARG A 110 -8.79 -4.11 -13.19
CA ARG A 110 -8.17 -2.81 -12.95
C ARG A 110 -7.25 -2.79 -11.72
N LEU A 111 -6.43 -1.75 -11.64
CA LEU A 111 -5.69 -1.37 -10.44
C LEU A 111 -6.46 -0.27 -9.67
N TYR A 112 -6.18 -0.10 -8.39
CA TYR A 112 -6.65 1.06 -7.63
C TYR A 112 -6.01 2.34 -8.18
N ALA A 113 -4.70 2.33 -8.47
CA ALA A 113 -3.99 3.47 -9.02
C ALA A 113 -4.59 4.00 -10.34
N GLU A 114 -5.34 3.19 -11.08
CA GLU A 114 -6.06 3.63 -12.29
C GLU A 114 -7.21 4.61 -12.01
N SER A 115 -7.74 4.67 -10.79
CA SER A 115 -8.72 5.70 -10.42
C SER A 115 -8.10 7.07 -10.23
N GLU A 116 -6.79 7.14 -10.00
CA GLU A 116 -6.06 8.39 -9.75
C GLU A 116 -5.13 8.78 -10.91
N PHE A 117 -4.63 7.79 -11.67
CA PHE A 117 -3.64 7.97 -12.73
C PHE A 117 -3.95 7.18 -14.00
N ASP A 118 -3.60 7.74 -15.16
CA ASP A 118 -3.32 6.96 -16.37
C ASP A 118 -1.97 6.25 -16.20
N VAL A 119 -2.04 4.94 -16.02
CA VAL A 119 -0.89 4.03 -15.88
C VAL A 119 -0.68 3.16 -17.13
N SER A 120 -1.25 3.52 -18.28
CA SER A 120 -1.19 2.73 -19.52
C SER A 120 0.24 2.35 -19.94
N ARG A 121 1.22 3.22 -19.67
CA ARG A 121 2.64 2.95 -19.95
C ARG A 121 3.21 1.78 -19.15
N LEU A 122 2.61 1.47 -18.00
CA LEU A 122 3.02 0.37 -17.12
C LEU A 122 2.37 -0.98 -17.49
N ALA A 123 1.54 -1.04 -18.54
CA ALA A 123 0.80 -2.25 -18.91
C ALA A 123 1.70 -3.48 -19.10
N HIS A 124 2.90 -3.28 -19.64
CA HIS A 124 3.88 -4.35 -19.86
C HIS A 124 4.44 -4.97 -18.57
N LEU A 125 4.31 -4.31 -17.42
CA LEU A 125 4.75 -4.81 -16.12
C LEU A 125 3.65 -5.62 -15.40
N ARG A 126 2.39 -5.51 -15.82
CA ARG A 126 1.22 -6.10 -15.15
C ARG A 126 1.33 -7.58 -14.81
N PRO A 127 1.89 -8.46 -15.65
CA PRO A 127 1.95 -9.89 -15.34
C PRO A 127 2.70 -10.23 -14.03
N LYS A 128 3.62 -9.36 -13.59
CA LYS A 128 4.44 -9.54 -12.38
C LYS A 128 4.41 -8.33 -11.45
N MET A 129 3.41 -7.46 -11.61
CA MET A 129 3.22 -6.27 -10.80
C MET A 129 2.21 -6.56 -9.70
N VAL A 130 2.58 -6.23 -8.47
CA VAL A 130 1.71 -6.22 -7.30
C VAL A 130 1.38 -4.77 -7.00
N GLU A 131 0.10 -4.45 -6.82
CA GLU A 131 -0.28 -3.16 -6.26
C GLU A 131 -0.38 -3.25 -4.74
N VAL A 132 0.24 -2.31 -4.04
CA VAL A 132 0.20 -2.20 -2.58
C VAL A 132 -0.41 -0.87 -2.17
N GLY A 133 -1.21 -0.89 -1.10
CA GLY A 133 -1.87 0.31 -0.62
C GLY A 133 -2.46 0.12 0.76
N ARG A 134 -3.23 1.14 1.21
CA ARG A 134 -3.86 1.19 2.54
C ARG A 134 -2.88 0.84 3.68
N SER A 135 -1.62 1.27 3.52
CA SER A 135 -0.58 1.00 4.49
C SER A 135 -0.71 1.92 5.69
N CYS A 136 -0.83 1.37 6.89
CA CYS A 136 -0.88 2.17 8.10
C CYS A 136 -0.24 1.45 9.29
N VAL A 137 0.28 2.25 10.23
CA VAL A 137 0.86 1.78 11.49
C VAL A 137 0.18 2.53 12.62
N HIS A 138 -0.22 1.79 13.66
CA HIS A 138 -0.80 2.34 14.88
C HIS A 138 0.14 3.41 15.48
N PRO A 139 -0.37 4.58 15.93
CA PRO A 139 0.47 5.69 16.41
C PRO A 139 1.57 5.29 17.39
N ASP A 140 1.23 4.46 18.38
CA ASP A 140 2.16 3.99 19.42
C ASP A 140 3.29 3.08 18.90
N TYR A 141 3.22 2.62 17.65
CA TYR A 141 4.16 1.64 17.07
C TYR A 141 5.01 2.22 15.92
N ARG A 142 5.02 3.55 15.76
CA ARG A 142 5.75 4.24 14.67
C ARG A 142 7.25 4.45 14.95
N SER A 143 7.85 3.58 15.76
CA SER A 143 9.29 3.56 16.05
C SER A 143 10.14 2.98 14.90
N GLY A 144 9.50 2.42 13.87
CA GLY A 144 10.15 1.85 12.69
C GLY A 144 10.10 0.32 12.62
N ALA A 145 9.98 -0.36 13.77
CA ALA A 145 9.96 -1.82 13.80
C ALA A 145 8.81 -2.43 12.98
N VAL A 146 7.59 -1.91 13.17
CA VAL A 146 6.41 -2.42 12.45
C VAL A 146 6.53 -2.25 10.94
N ILE A 147 7.04 -1.11 10.45
CA ILE A 147 7.19 -0.91 9.01
C ILE A 147 8.27 -1.83 8.42
N MET A 148 9.34 -2.12 9.16
CA MET A 148 10.35 -3.11 8.74
C MET A 148 9.75 -4.52 8.67
N CYS A 149 8.93 -4.91 9.65
CA CYS A 149 8.20 -6.18 9.63
C CYS A 149 7.25 -6.28 8.43
N LEU A 150 6.50 -5.20 8.12
CA LEU A 150 5.64 -5.14 6.94
C LEU A 150 6.45 -5.29 5.64
N TRP A 151 7.60 -4.62 5.54
CA TRP A 151 8.46 -4.72 4.36
C TRP A 151 9.10 -6.09 4.19
N GLY A 152 9.54 -6.73 5.27
CA GLY A 152 9.99 -8.13 5.24
C GLY A 152 8.90 -9.08 4.76
N GLY A 153 7.67 -8.92 5.28
CA GLY A 153 6.51 -9.69 4.83
C GLY A 153 6.18 -9.49 3.34
N LEU A 154 6.23 -8.25 2.85
CA LEU A 154 6.07 -7.94 1.43
C LEU A 154 7.17 -8.55 0.58
N GLY A 155 8.43 -8.45 0.98
CA GLY A 155 9.53 -9.03 0.21
C GLY A 155 9.47 -10.56 0.16
N ALA A 156 9.14 -11.22 1.27
CA ALA A 156 8.89 -12.66 1.29
C ALA A 156 7.75 -13.05 0.33
N TYR A 157 6.66 -12.27 0.28
CA TYR A 157 5.56 -12.50 -0.65
C TYR A 157 5.94 -12.32 -2.12
N MET A 158 6.70 -11.26 -2.43
CA MET A 158 7.20 -11.00 -3.78
C MET A 158 8.12 -12.13 -4.26
N THR A 159 9.09 -12.54 -3.43
CA THR A 159 10.01 -13.64 -3.76
C THR A 159 9.29 -14.97 -3.88
N HIS A 160 8.40 -15.30 -2.93
CA HIS A 160 7.65 -16.57 -2.92
C HIS A 160 6.82 -16.77 -4.19
N ASN A 161 6.22 -15.69 -4.71
CA ASN A 161 5.34 -15.74 -5.87
C ASN A 161 6.01 -15.36 -7.19
N GLY A 162 7.32 -15.06 -7.17
CA GLY A 162 8.06 -14.66 -8.38
C GLY A 162 7.60 -13.34 -8.99
N TYR A 163 7.11 -12.41 -8.18
CA TYR A 163 6.74 -11.06 -8.59
C TYR A 163 7.96 -10.14 -8.62
N GLU A 164 7.93 -9.13 -9.48
CA GLU A 164 9.12 -8.33 -9.80
C GLU A 164 8.95 -6.84 -9.54
N THR A 165 7.71 -6.37 -9.49
CA THR A 165 7.41 -4.94 -9.40
C THR A 165 6.29 -4.68 -8.40
N MET A 166 6.45 -3.65 -7.57
CA MET A 166 5.39 -3.08 -6.76
C MET A 166 4.99 -1.69 -7.27
N LEU A 167 3.70 -1.42 -7.24
CA LEU A 167 3.10 -0.11 -7.51
C LEU A 167 2.24 0.32 -6.33
N GLY A 168 2.26 1.60 -5.96
CA GLY A 168 1.34 2.11 -4.94
C GLY A 168 1.37 3.64 -4.86
N CYS A 169 0.34 4.22 -4.26
CA CYS A 169 0.29 5.65 -3.98
C CYS A 169 0.94 5.94 -2.63
N ALA A 170 1.96 6.78 -2.64
CA ALA A 170 2.57 7.31 -1.42
C ALA A 170 2.04 8.71 -1.17
N SER A 171 1.20 8.86 -0.15
CA SER A 171 0.42 10.08 0.07
C SER A 171 1.13 11.05 1.02
N VAL A 172 0.97 12.34 0.76
CA VAL A 172 1.33 13.42 1.68
C VAL A 172 0.12 14.28 1.98
N ALA A 173 -0.10 14.59 3.25
CA ALA A 173 -1.24 15.38 3.69
C ALA A 173 -1.22 16.79 3.09
N MET A 174 -2.39 17.29 2.69
CA MET A 174 -2.58 18.61 2.07
C MET A 174 -2.98 19.68 3.10
N VAL A 175 -2.49 19.56 4.35
CA VAL A 175 -2.87 20.46 5.46
C VAL A 175 -2.50 21.93 5.21
N ASP A 176 -1.51 22.19 4.35
CA ASP A 176 -1.05 23.52 3.96
C ASP A 176 -1.57 23.95 2.58
N GLY A 177 -2.62 23.31 2.06
CA GLY A 177 -3.14 23.58 0.72
C GLY A 177 -2.28 23.01 -0.41
N GLY A 178 -1.27 22.18 -0.10
CA GLY A 178 -0.46 21.47 -1.08
C GLY A 178 0.88 22.12 -1.41
N HIS A 179 1.25 23.19 -0.71
CA HIS A 179 2.56 23.80 -0.87
C HIS A 179 3.68 22.82 -0.55
N TYR A 180 3.55 22.02 0.51
CA TYR A 180 4.52 20.98 0.85
C TYR A 180 4.66 19.94 -0.26
N ALA A 181 3.54 19.42 -0.77
CA ALA A 181 3.54 18.42 -1.84
C ALA A 181 4.16 18.97 -3.14
N ALA A 182 3.83 20.20 -3.52
CA ALA A 182 4.37 20.86 -4.70
C ALA A 182 5.89 21.09 -4.59
N ASN A 183 6.35 21.62 -3.45
CA ASN A 183 7.79 21.82 -3.21
C ASN A 183 8.53 20.47 -3.09
N LEU A 184 7.91 19.45 -2.50
CA LEU A 184 8.47 18.10 -2.44
C LEU A 184 8.70 17.56 -3.85
N TYR A 185 7.67 17.59 -4.71
CA TYR A 185 7.79 17.15 -6.10
C TYR A 185 8.87 17.94 -6.86
N ALA A 186 8.90 19.27 -6.71
CA ALA A 186 9.90 20.13 -7.34
C ALA A 186 11.33 19.85 -6.84
N SER A 187 11.48 19.34 -5.62
CA SER A 187 12.78 18.96 -5.04
C SER A 187 13.28 17.59 -5.50
N LEU A 188 12.42 16.76 -6.12
CA LEU A 188 12.80 15.42 -6.56
C LEU A 188 13.81 15.51 -7.71
N GLY A 189 15.04 15.07 -7.45
CA GLY A 189 16.06 14.97 -8.49
C GLY A 189 15.76 13.85 -9.50
N ALA A 190 16.49 13.85 -10.62
CA ALA A 190 16.31 12.86 -11.70
C ALA A 190 16.36 11.39 -11.22
N ASN A 191 17.13 11.10 -10.17
CA ASN A 191 17.26 9.76 -9.60
C ASN A 191 16.01 9.28 -8.83
N ALA A 192 15.22 10.21 -8.29
CA ALA A 192 13.99 9.89 -7.55
C ALA A 192 12.80 9.66 -8.48
N LEU A 193 12.93 10.01 -9.76
CA LEU A 193 11.88 9.92 -10.75
C LEU A 193 12.10 8.71 -11.68
N THR A 194 11.02 8.10 -12.14
CA THR A 194 11.08 7.03 -13.13
C THR A 194 11.51 7.53 -14.52
N ALA A 195 12.00 6.63 -15.35
CA ALA A 195 12.26 6.90 -16.76
C ALA A 195 10.94 7.15 -17.53
N PRO A 196 10.96 7.85 -18.68
CA PRO A 196 9.74 8.24 -19.42
C PRO A 196 8.75 7.10 -19.72
N GLU A 197 9.24 5.90 -19.99
CA GLU A 197 8.47 4.68 -20.24
C GLU A 197 7.71 4.15 -19.02
N TYR A 198 8.10 4.60 -17.83
CA TYR A 198 7.48 4.25 -16.54
C TYR A 198 6.71 5.43 -15.94
N ARG A 199 6.36 6.42 -16.75
CA ARG A 199 5.57 7.57 -16.29
C ARG A 199 4.09 7.26 -16.23
N ALA A 200 3.43 7.85 -15.25
CA ALA A 200 1.98 7.89 -15.15
C ALA A 200 1.51 9.35 -15.06
N PHE A 201 0.26 9.58 -15.45
CA PHE A 201 -0.30 10.92 -15.53
C PHE A 201 -1.53 11.01 -14.62
N PRO A 202 -1.56 11.91 -13.62
CA PRO A 202 -2.70 12.03 -12.73
C PRO A 202 -3.94 12.50 -13.50
N HIS A 203 -5.10 11.94 -13.21
CA HIS A 203 -6.38 12.42 -13.74
C HIS A 203 -6.74 13.80 -13.16
N THR A 204 -6.37 14.01 -11.89
CA THR A 204 -6.51 15.29 -11.17
C THR A 204 -5.14 15.77 -10.72
N PRO A 205 -4.34 16.42 -11.59
CA PRO A 205 -2.99 16.87 -11.24
C PRO A 205 -3.02 17.93 -10.14
N LEU A 206 -2.09 17.82 -9.19
CA LEU A 206 -1.76 18.95 -8.31
C LEU A 206 -1.12 20.09 -9.15
N PRO A 207 -1.56 21.36 -9.02
CA PRO A 207 -0.99 22.48 -9.76
C PRO A 207 0.36 22.90 -9.17
N VAL A 208 1.39 22.07 -9.38
CA VAL A 208 2.73 22.22 -8.81
C VAL A 208 3.33 23.60 -9.09
N GLU A 209 3.20 24.10 -10.32
CA GLU A 209 3.80 25.36 -10.75
C GLU A 209 3.23 26.58 -10.02
N GLU A 210 1.95 26.52 -9.64
CA GLU A 210 1.26 27.59 -8.91
C GLU A 210 1.51 27.49 -7.40
N LEU A 211 1.66 26.27 -6.87
CA LEU A 211 1.80 26.00 -5.44
C LEU A 211 3.24 25.97 -4.96
N ARG A 212 4.23 25.73 -5.82
CA ARG A 212 5.64 25.70 -5.41
C ARG A 212 6.10 27.09 -5.04
N THR A 213 6.79 27.19 -3.91
CA THR A 213 7.30 28.45 -3.36
C THR A 213 8.83 28.52 -3.38
N GLY A 214 9.50 27.42 -3.73
CA GLY A 214 10.95 27.26 -3.60
C GLY A 214 11.40 26.90 -2.18
N ALA A 215 10.46 26.66 -1.26
CA ALA A 215 10.78 26.22 0.09
C ALA A 215 11.45 24.84 0.06
N SER A 216 12.36 24.61 1.02
CA SER A 216 12.95 23.29 1.20
C SER A 216 11.88 22.30 1.67
N ALA A 217 11.68 21.23 0.90
CA ALA A 217 10.83 20.12 1.27
C ALA A 217 11.68 18.84 1.27
N VAL A 218 11.58 18.06 2.33
CA VAL A 218 12.21 16.74 2.43
C VAL A 218 11.13 15.67 2.43
N PRO A 219 11.34 14.51 1.78
CA PRO A 219 10.37 13.43 1.82
C PRO A 219 10.06 12.99 3.26
N PRO A 220 8.79 12.71 3.60
CA PRO A 220 8.44 12.13 4.90
C PRO A 220 9.16 10.80 5.12
N PRO A 221 9.31 10.32 6.37
CA PRO A 221 10.09 9.13 6.69
C PRO A 221 9.76 7.90 5.82
N LEU A 222 8.47 7.67 5.53
CA LEU A 222 8.02 6.54 4.72
C LEU A 222 8.45 6.66 3.26
N ILE A 223 8.15 7.79 2.60
CA ILE A 223 8.57 8.06 1.22
C ILE A 223 10.10 8.05 1.10
N LYS A 224 10.80 8.66 2.06
CA LYS A 224 12.26 8.63 2.14
C LYS A 224 12.79 7.20 2.20
N GLY A 225 12.11 6.34 2.95
CA GLY A 225 12.40 4.92 3.04
C GLY A 225 12.23 4.20 1.69
N TYR A 226 11.12 4.43 0.97
CA TYR A 226 10.90 3.89 -0.36
C TYR A 226 11.98 4.30 -1.35
N LEU A 227 12.30 5.60 -1.41
CA LEU A 227 13.35 6.13 -2.29
C LEU A 227 14.74 5.53 -1.97
N ARG A 228 15.05 5.31 -0.69
CA ARG A 228 16.30 4.65 -0.27
C ARG A 228 16.36 3.18 -0.67
N LEU A 229 15.22 2.50 -0.65
CA LEU A 229 15.12 1.10 -1.08
C LEU A 229 15.34 0.95 -2.59
N GLY A 230 15.08 1.99 -3.37
CA GLY A 230 15.21 2.00 -4.83
C GLY A 230 13.91 2.31 -5.56
N ALA A 231 12.82 2.60 -4.83
CA ALA A 231 11.57 3.03 -5.43
C ALA A 231 11.72 4.41 -6.08
N LYS A 232 10.87 4.69 -7.07
CA LYS A 232 10.88 5.91 -7.86
C LYS A 232 9.47 6.44 -8.08
N ILE A 233 9.34 7.76 -8.14
CA ILE A 233 8.09 8.47 -8.37
C ILE A 233 7.77 8.50 -9.88
N CYS A 234 6.55 8.09 -10.23
CA CYS A 234 6.09 7.91 -11.61
C CYS A 234 5.72 9.21 -12.33
N GLY A 235 5.70 10.37 -11.65
CA GLY A 235 5.33 11.63 -12.28
C GLY A 235 4.78 12.63 -11.27
N ALA A 236 4.06 13.63 -11.79
CA ALA A 236 3.38 14.62 -10.98
C ALA A 236 2.35 13.95 -10.05
N PRO A 237 2.16 14.48 -8.83
CA PRO A 237 1.21 13.89 -7.90
C PRO A 237 -0.25 14.18 -8.30
N ALA A 238 -1.14 13.26 -7.95
CA ALA A 238 -2.59 13.45 -8.03
C ALA A 238 -3.10 14.10 -6.75
N TRP A 239 -4.15 14.93 -6.85
CA TRP A 239 -4.89 15.38 -5.68
C TRP A 239 -6.04 14.41 -5.38
N ASP A 240 -6.05 13.86 -4.17
CA ASP A 240 -7.14 13.06 -3.62
C ASP A 240 -7.96 13.91 -2.62
N PRO A 241 -9.20 14.29 -2.98
CA PRO A 241 -10.07 15.08 -2.11
C PRO A 241 -10.70 14.27 -0.96
N ASP A 242 -10.82 12.96 -1.08
CA ASP A 242 -11.46 12.10 -0.06
C ASP A 242 -10.52 11.91 1.13
N PHE A 243 -9.22 11.78 0.86
CA PHE A 243 -8.17 11.68 1.88
C PHE A 243 -7.50 13.02 2.21
N ASN A 244 -7.82 14.08 1.46
CA ASN A 244 -7.16 15.39 1.55
C ASN A 244 -5.63 15.26 1.49
N CYS A 245 -5.15 14.52 0.49
CA CYS A 245 -3.74 14.28 0.25
C CYS A 245 -3.34 14.51 -1.20
N ALA A 246 -2.03 14.61 -1.41
CA ALA A 246 -1.41 14.47 -2.72
C ALA A 246 -0.76 13.10 -2.82
N ASP A 247 -1.15 12.33 -3.82
CA ASP A 247 -0.68 10.98 -4.06
C ASP A 247 0.47 10.98 -5.04
N PHE A 248 1.57 10.38 -4.62
CA PHE A 248 2.74 10.16 -5.44
C PHE A 248 2.74 8.70 -5.88
N LEU A 249 2.33 8.44 -7.11
CA LEU A 249 2.43 7.09 -7.67
C LEU A 249 3.90 6.66 -7.66
N THR A 250 4.17 5.56 -6.97
CA THR A 250 5.52 5.08 -6.66
C THR A 250 5.68 3.68 -7.23
N LEU A 251 6.73 3.49 -8.02
CA LEU A 251 7.12 2.23 -8.63
C LEU A 251 8.38 1.71 -7.97
N PHE A 252 8.39 0.45 -7.57
CA PHE A 252 9.58 -0.22 -7.07
C PHE A 252 9.79 -1.54 -7.80
N ARG A 253 10.94 -1.69 -8.46
CA ARG A 253 11.33 -2.96 -9.08
C ARG A 253 12.35 -3.65 -8.19
N LEU A 254 12.17 -4.94 -7.97
CA LEU A 254 13.08 -5.73 -7.13
C LEU A 254 14.51 -5.73 -7.68
N SER A 255 14.68 -5.64 -9.00
CA SER A 255 16.00 -5.54 -9.66
C SER A 255 16.74 -4.23 -9.37
N ASP A 256 16.04 -3.18 -8.93
CA ASP A 256 16.62 -1.88 -8.62
C ASP A 256 16.85 -1.71 -7.10
N ILE A 257 16.70 -2.79 -6.33
CA ILE A 257 16.85 -2.74 -4.89
C ILE A 257 18.26 -2.31 -4.49
N ASN A 258 18.34 -1.34 -3.59
CA ASN A 258 19.61 -0.94 -3.03
C ASN A 258 20.10 -2.01 -2.06
N GLU A 259 21.20 -2.70 -2.40
CA GLU A 259 21.78 -3.81 -1.63
C GLU A 259 21.97 -3.48 -0.14
N ARG A 260 22.33 -2.22 0.18
CA ARG A 260 22.52 -1.79 1.57
C ARG A 260 21.25 -1.92 2.40
N TYR A 261 20.09 -1.71 1.77
CA TYR A 261 18.77 -1.75 2.38
C TYR A 261 18.00 -3.04 2.08
N ALA A 262 18.52 -3.88 1.17
CA ALA A 262 17.90 -5.13 0.77
C ALA A 262 17.64 -6.10 1.93
N ARG A 263 18.50 -6.12 2.96
CA ARG A 263 18.33 -6.96 4.17
C ARG A 263 17.02 -6.70 4.92
N HIS A 264 16.49 -5.48 4.85
CA HIS A 264 15.21 -5.14 5.49
C HIS A 264 14.00 -5.63 4.70
N PHE A 265 14.18 -5.95 3.41
CA PHE A 265 13.10 -6.34 2.50
C PHE A 265 13.16 -7.83 2.15
N LEU A 266 14.34 -8.38 1.85
CA LEU A 266 14.54 -9.76 1.40
C LEU A 266 14.93 -10.74 2.51
N GLY A 267 15.07 -10.26 3.76
CA GLY A 267 15.63 -11.04 4.86
C GLY A 267 17.10 -11.42 4.65
N GLU A 268 17.67 -12.22 5.57
CA GLU A 268 19.07 -12.67 5.48
C GLU A 268 19.30 -13.70 4.34
N THR A 269 18.23 -14.24 3.76
CA THR A 269 18.30 -15.37 2.83
C THR A 269 18.76 -15.00 1.41
N ALA A 270 18.76 -13.71 1.05
CA ALA A 270 19.11 -13.23 -0.29
C ALA A 270 20.57 -12.77 -0.46
N ALA A 271 21.43 -12.96 0.55
CA ALA A 271 22.83 -12.53 0.52
C ALA A 271 23.82 -13.64 0.11
N ARG A 272 23.38 -14.64 -0.67
CA ARG A 272 24.23 -15.72 -1.19
C ARG A 272 24.11 -15.87 -2.69
#